data_AF-A0A498AYH6-F1
#
_entry.id   AF-A0A498AYH6-F1
#
_cell.length_a   1.000
_cell.length_b   1.000
_cell.length_c   1.000
_cell.angle_alpha   90.00
_cell.angle_beta   90.00
_cell.angle_gamma   90.00
#
_symmetry.space_group_name_H-M   'P 1'
#
loop_
_entity.id
_entity.type
_entity.pdbx_description
1 polymer ?
#
loop_
_entity_poly.entity_id
_entity_poly.type
_entity_poly.pdbx_seq_one_letter_code
_entity_poly.pdbx_strand_id
1 'polypeptide(L)'
;MDIESLVRSLSQPSRLVVESSPHLVDAVEKYAKDAAVKNDAYRYGKAPVAVAIGPTVGTSPAQVLHELGVATTLLTASPLAQVARHWAHVRYCATLTRQRGMLGLTPSAQSLVYHHKVTQSEQLGIGLALVVAKKVLQRQYRQWTFFAVDAEVALKAGFIDGAGAVERTSKSQKRPDYFLVGHHSSGRRSRMKIVVLECKGTHQPPSFAYGQLARAAVQVRTLNVGGRRPPALMVASCLAGRQITSYILDPPGDGELWDGGPDDFDELLHGRPEDHHWRTRPATADEARTWPAAVEDAGPPGTTGPGPTDDLPLGAPEVFDVPEERRGWFTQILTRAVAATALLFAGDNATARHYATPRQRGDEEPHTGQLRLFELDPSWAESTATSQPVADDLCAEGTLYRAPLQNGKALEVFRGVESSLYRHLADGQVAAYLRAAPLIRRRWSRSRPRDGVVSLGQDGTVLTIRVTDRRR
;
A
#
# COMPACT_ATOMS: atom_id res chain seq x y z
N MET A 1 -23.55 6.65 20.01
CA MET A 1 -22.42 7.57 19.86
C MET A 1 -22.78 8.51 18.74
N ASP A 2 -22.81 9.82 18.97
CA ASP A 2 -23.05 10.78 17.88
C ASP A 2 -21.86 10.81 16.90
N ILE A 3 -22.10 11.35 15.70
CA ILE A 3 -21.10 11.41 14.62
C ILE A 3 -19.88 12.25 14.99
N GLU A 4 -20.04 13.30 15.81
CA GLU A 4 -18.92 14.14 16.23
C GLU A 4 -17.98 13.40 17.17
N SER A 5 -18.53 12.70 18.15
CA SER A 5 -17.79 11.85 19.08
C SER A 5 -17.02 10.77 18.31
N LEU A 6 -17.66 10.18 17.30
CA LEU A 6 -17.07 9.18 16.43
C LEU A 6 -15.93 9.77 15.58
N VAL A 7 -16.13 10.92 14.95
CA VAL A 7 -15.06 11.62 14.21
C VAL A 7 -13.92 12.00 15.14
N ARG A 8 -14.19 12.62 16.30
CA ARG A 8 -13.16 12.95 17.30
C ARG A 8 -12.36 11.72 17.73
N SER A 9 -13.02 10.56 17.85
CA SER A 9 -12.35 9.30 18.22
C SER A 9 -11.27 8.87 17.22
N LEU A 10 -11.35 9.30 15.95
CA LEU A 10 -10.37 8.95 14.92
C LEU A 10 -8.97 9.50 15.20
N SER A 11 -8.89 10.64 15.90
CA SER A 11 -7.62 11.26 16.29
C SER A 11 -6.96 10.60 17.51
N GLN A 12 -7.69 9.77 18.26
CA GLN A 12 -7.22 9.26 19.53
C GLN A 12 -6.05 8.28 19.34
N PRO A 13 -4.90 8.53 19.98
CA PRO A 13 -3.78 7.59 19.96
C PRO A 13 -4.20 6.21 20.47
N SER A 14 -3.91 5.20 19.67
CA SER A 14 -4.27 3.81 19.88
C SER A 14 -3.05 2.91 19.66
N ARG A 15 -3.10 1.70 20.23
CA ARG A 15 -2.10 0.66 20.00
C ARG A 15 -2.68 -0.44 19.14
N LEU A 16 -2.00 -0.77 18.05
CA LEU A 16 -2.29 -1.96 17.24
C LEU A 16 -1.42 -3.11 17.74
N VAL A 17 -2.00 -4.28 18.00
CA VAL A 17 -1.21 -5.47 18.36
C VAL A 17 -0.51 -6.00 17.14
N VAL A 18 0.75 -6.35 17.34
CA VAL A 18 1.57 -6.97 16.31
C VAL A 18 2.18 -8.25 16.84
N GLU A 19 2.00 -9.32 16.06
CA GLU A 19 2.59 -10.63 16.32
C GLU A 19 3.69 -10.86 15.28
N SER A 20 4.91 -11.04 15.78
CA SER A 20 6.05 -11.49 14.99
C SER A 20 6.95 -12.31 15.90
N SER A 21 6.95 -13.62 15.71
CA SER A 21 7.62 -14.55 16.61
C SER A 21 8.19 -15.74 15.83
N PRO A 22 9.21 -16.45 16.37
CA PRO A 22 9.67 -17.71 15.78
C PRO A 22 8.54 -18.73 15.62
N HIS A 23 7.59 -18.76 16.56
CA HIS A 23 6.41 -19.61 16.46
C HIS A 23 5.55 -19.31 15.21
N LEU A 24 5.36 -18.02 14.90
CA LEU A 24 4.65 -17.61 13.68
C LEU A 24 5.42 -18.04 12.42
N VAL A 25 6.75 -17.92 12.43
CA VAL A 25 7.61 -18.42 11.34
C VAL A 25 7.39 -19.92 11.13
N ASP A 26 7.52 -20.71 12.20
CA ASP A 26 7.37 -22.18 12.15
C ASP A 26 5.97 -22.60 11.66
N ALA A 27 4.92 -21.90 12.11
CA ALA A 27 3.55 -22.18 11.69
C ALA A 27 3.32 -21.90 10.19
N VAL A 28 3.87 -20.80 9.68
CA VAL A 28 3.80 -20.45 8.25
C VAL A 28 4.63 -21.42 7.41
N GLU A 29 5.82 -21.80 7.87
CA GLU A 29 6.64 -22.80 7.19
C GLU A 29 5.98 -24.17 7.14
N LYS A 30 5.39 -24.60 8.26
CA LYS A 30 4.64 -25.86 8.32
C LYS A 30 3.48 -25.85 7.32
N TYR A 31 2.68 -24.78 7.31
CA TYR A 31 1.59 -24.65 6.34
C TYR A 31 2.11 -24.74 4.90
N ALA A 32 3.21 -24.03 4.57
CA ALA A 32 3.77 -24.06 3.22
C ALA A 32 4.27 -25.45 2.81
N LYS A 33 4.90 -26.19 3.74
CA LYS A 33 5.36 -27.58 3.52
C LYS A 33 4.17 -28.50 3.23
N ASP A 34 3.14 -28.45 4.07
CA ASP A 34 1.94 -29.28 3.93
C ASP A 34 1.19 -28.95 2.63
N ALA A 35 1.07 -27.66 2.29
CA ALA A 35 0.38 -27.21 1.07
C ALA A 35 1.15 -27.57 -0.21
N ALA A 36 2.48 -27.67 -0.14
CA ALA A 36 3.29 -28.03 -1.30
C ALA A 36 3.12 -29.45 -1.79
N VAL A 37 2.60 -30.36 -0.96
CA VAL A 37 2.21 -31.72 -1.39
C VAL A 37 1.13 -31.65 -2.48
N LYS A 38 0.26 -30.64 -2.41
CA LYS A 38 -0.86 -30.45 -3.37
C LYS A 38 -0.55 -29.41 -4.44
N ASN A 39 0.30 -28.43 -4.14
CA ASN A 39 0.68 -27.38 -5.07
C ASN A 39 2.14 -26.95 -4.86
N ASP A 40 3.02 -27.36 -5.78
CA ASP A 40 4.45 -27.05 -5.73
C ASP A 40 4.78 -25.55 -5.75
N ALA A 41 3.84 -24.66 -6.09
CA ALA A 41 4.02 -23.20 -6.00
C ALA A 41 4.54 -22.75 -4.63
N TYR A 42 4.13 -23.40 -3.53
CA TYR A 42 4.59 -23.08 -2.17
C TYR A 42 6.09 -23.31 -1.94
N ARG A 43 6.73 -24.17 -2.74
CA ARG A 43 8.20 -24.35 -2.71
C ARG A 43 8.93 -23.08 -3.16
N TYR A 44 8.31 -22.28 -4.01
CA TYR A 44 8.85 -21.02 -4.49
C TYR A 44 8.59 -19.86 -3.53
N GLY A 45 8.19 -20.08 -2.27
CA GLY A 45 8.13 -19.00 -1.28
C GLY A 45 9.52 -18.48 -0.88
N LYS A 46 9.65 -17.20 -0.50
CA LYS A 46 10.81 -16.73 0.29
C LYS A 46 10.72 -17.30 1.72
N ALA A 47 11.86 -17.61 2.33
CA ALA A 47 11.90 -18.05 3.72
C ALA A 47 11.53 -16.88 4.66
N PRO A 48 10.48 -17.00 5.49
CA PRO A 48 10.11 -15.94 6.42
C PRO A 48 11.07 -15.85 7.60
N VAL A 49 11.29 -14.64 8.11
CA VAL A 49 11.97 -14.40 9.38
C VAL A 49 11.10 -13.51 10.28
N ALA A 50 11.19 -13.72 11.59
CA ALA A 50 10.52 -12.86 12.56
C ALA A 50 11.14 -11.46 12.56
N VAL A 51 10.29 -10.44 12.72
CA VAL A 51 10.69 -9.04 12.72
C VAL A 51 10.91 -8.57 14.14
N ALA A 52 12.00 -7.84 14.37
CA ALA A 52 12.23 -7.14 15.62
C ALA A 52 11.29 -5.93 15.78
N ILE A 53 10.03 -6.20 16.12
CA ILE A 53 9.01 -5.21 16.44
C ILE A 53 8.47 -5.47 17.86
N GLY A 54 8.05 -4.40 18.54
CA GLY A 54 7.43 -4.55 19.86
C GLY A 54 6.03 -5.17 19.71
N PRO A 55 5.43 -5.65 20.81
CA PRO A 55 4.12 -6.31 20.78
C PRO A 55 2.98 -5.38 20.34
N THR A 56 3.25 -4.07 20.30
CA THR A 56 2.32 -3.08 19.78
C THR A 56 3.01 -1.99 18.97
N VAL A 57 2.25 -1.37 18.08
CA VAL A 57 2.63 -0.16 17.35
C VAL A 57 1.63 0.95 17.64
N GLY A 58 2.15 2.15 17.92
CA GLY A 58 1.34 3.34 18.06
C GLY A 58 0.79 3.81 16.72
N THR A 59 -0.52 4.05 16.66
CA THR A 59 -1.26 4.52 15.50
C THR A 59 -2.54 5.27 15.94
N SER A 60 -3.38 5.67 15.00
CA SER A 60 -4.76 6.09 15.24
C SER A 60 -5.65 5.58 14.10
N PRO A 61 -6.98 5.50 14.30
CA PRO A 61 -7.89 5.23 13.19
C PRO A 61 -7.67 6.15 12.00
N ALA A 62 -7.45 7.45 12.23
CA ALA A 62 -7.18 8.41 11.17
C ALA A 62 -5.92 8.10 10.37
N GLN A 63 -4.87 7.58 11.03
CA GLN A 63 -3.65 7.17 10.34
C GLN A 63 -3.89 5.93 9.45
N VAL A 64 -4.69 4.95 9.91
CA VAL A 64 -5.05 3.78 9.09
C VAL A 64 -5.88 4.18 7.88
N LEU A 65 -6.87 5.05 8.07
CA LEU A 65 -7.70 5.57 6.97
C LEU A 65 -6.88 6.36 5.95
N HIS A 66 -5.91 7.14 6.43
CA HIS A 66 -5.01 7.88 5.58
C HIS A 66 -4.16 6.95 4.71
N GLU A 67 -3.48 5.98 5.30
CA GLU A 67 -2.66 5.01 4.55
C GLU A 67 -3.51 4.21 3.56
N LEU A 68 -4.73 3.83 3.94
CA LEU A 68 -5.69 3.22 3.02
C LEU A 68 -6.03 4.13 1.83
N GLY A 69 -6.32 5.40 2.10
CA GLY A 69 -6.66 6.38 1.06
C GLY A 69 -5.54 6.59 0.05
N VAL A 70 -4.31 6.73 0.53
CA VAL A 70 -3.12 6.87 -0.34
C VAL A 70 -2.94 5.61 -1.18
N ALA A 71 -2.94 4.44 -0.56
CA ALA A 71 -2.67 3.17 -1.23
C ALA A 71 -3.71 2.75 -2.28
N THR A 72 -4.97 3.17 -2.09
CA THR A 72 -6.08 2.81 -2.99
C THR A 72 -6.30 3.82 -4.10
N THR A 73 -5.49 4.87 -4.16
CA THR A 73 -5.65 5.98 -5.11
C THR A 73 -5.49 5.52 -6.57
N LEU A 74 -4.69 4.48 -6.82
CA LEU A 74 -4.42 3.95 -8.15
C LEU A 74 -5.32 2.77 -8.56
N LEU A 75 -6.23 2.30 -7.69
CA LEU A 75 -6.96 1.03 -7.92
C LEU A 75 -8.11 1.10 -8.92
N THR A 76 -8.58 2.30 -9.31
CA THR A 76 -9.77 2.39 -10.19
C THR A 76 -9.61 3.46 -11.27
N ALA A 77 -9.80 3.02 -12.51
CA ALA A 77 -10.08 3.90 -13.63
C ALA A 77 -11.61 3.98 -13.81
N SER A 78 -12.21 5.06 -13.32
CA SER A 78 -13.66 5.28 -13.33
C SER A 78 -13.97 6.77 -13.38
N PRO A 79 -15.08 7.24 -14.00
CA PRO A 79 -15.47 8.64 -13.96
C PRO A 79 -15.85 9.07 -12.53
N LEU A 80 -16.06 8.09 -11.64
CA LEU A 80 -16.32 8.27 -10.22
C LEU A 80 -15.09 7.97 -9.37
N ALA A 81 -13.89 7.86 -9.94
CA ALA A 81 -12.68 7.51 -9.18
C ALA A 81 -12.41 8.50 -8.04
N GLN A 82 -12.65 9.80 -8.24
CA GLN A 82 -12.53 10.79 -7.17
C GLN A 82 -13.51 10.54 -6.01
N VAL A 83 -14.75 10.15 -6.34
CA VAL A 83 -15.75 9.75 -5.34
C VAL A 83 -15.37 8.43 -4.67
N ALA A 84 -14.86 7.45 -5.42
CA ALA A 84 -14.45 6.14 -4.91
C ALA A 84 -13.25 6.24 -3.95
N ARG A 85 -12.26 7.08 -4.26
CA ARG A 85 -11.11 7.37 -3.37
C ARG A 85 -11.57 8.07 -2.08
N HIS A 86 -12.56 8.96 -2.18
CA HIS A 86 -13.19 9.56 -1.02
C HIS A 86 -14.01 8.54 -0.20
N TRP A 87 -14.66 7.58 -0.86
CA TRP A 87 -15.53 6.58 -0.26
C TRP A 87 -14.83 5.74 0.80
N ALA A 88 -13.55 5.38 0.61
CA ALA A 88 -12.78 4.66 1.63
C ALA A 88 -12.75 5.42 2.98
N HIS A 89 -12.61 6.73 2.94
CA HIS A 89 -12.55 7.58 4.14
C HIS A 89 -13.93 7.71 4.80
N VAL A 90 -15.00 7.90 4.01
CA VAL A 90 -16.36 8.04 4.54
C VAL A 90 -16.91 6.70 5.05
N ARG A 91 -16.75 5.63 4.27
CA ARG A 91 -17.24 4.30 4.64
C ARG A 91 -16.63 3.82 5.94
N TYR A 92 -15.33 4.07 6.14
CA TYR A 92 -14.60 3.55 7.29
C TYR A 92 -14.39 4.56 8.42
N CYS A 93 -14.82 5.83 8.30
CA CYS A 93 -14.75 6.81 9.39
C CYS A 93 -15.50 6.34 10.64
N ALA A 94 -16.54 5.52 10.47
CA ALA A 94 -17.33 4.94 11.57
C ALA A 94 -16.95 3.51 11.93
N THR A 95 -15.90 2.97 11.33
CA THR A 95 -15.55 1.55 11.45
C THR A 95 -14.48 1.30 12.51
N LEU A 96 -13.43 2.11 12.54
CA LEU A 96 -12.32 1.99 13.48
C LEU A 96 -12.52 2.88 14.70
N THR A 97 -12.12 2.41 15.87
CA THR A 97 -12.17 3.19 17.11
C THR A 97 -11.09 2.75 18.10
N ARG A 98 -10.93 3.51 19.18
CA ARG A 98 -10.09 3.17 20.31
C ARG A 98 -10.91 2.45 21.37
N GLN A 99 -10.60 1.19 21.64
CA GLN A 99 -11.18 0.41 22.74
C GLN A 99 -10.11 0.11 23.78
N ARG A 100 -10.25 0.65 25.01
CA ARG A 100 -9.30 0.43 26.12
C ARG A 100 -7.82 0.69 25.75
N GLY A 101 -7.56 1.70 24.92
CA GLY A 101 -6.20 2.01 24.44
C GLY A 101 -5.75 1.25 23.20
N MET A 102 -6.52 0.25 22.76
CA MET A 102 -6.22 -0.58 21.60
C MET A 102 -7.04 -0.15 20.39
N LEU A 103 -6.49 -0.37 19.19
CA LEU A 103 -7.23 -0.22 17.94
C LEU A 103 -8.22 -1.38 17.79
N GLY A 104 -9.48 -1.05 17.51
CA GLY A 104 -10.55 -2.03 17.36
C GLY A 104 -11.64 -1.54 16.41
N LEU A 105 -12.60 -2.41 16.14
CA LEU A 105 -13.81 -2.06 15.39
C LEU A 105 -14.87 -1.44 16.30
N THR A 106 -15.69 -0.53 15.77
CA THR A 106 -16.91 -0.09 16.45
C THR A 106 -17.90 -1.25 16.58
N PRO A 107 -18.85 -1.22 17.54
CA PRO A 107 -19.85 -2.28 17.69
C PRO A 107 -20.64 -2.55 16.40
N SER A 108 -21.04 -1.49 15.69
CA SER A 108 -21.78 -1.59 14.41
C SER A 108 -20.96 -2.22 13.29
N ALA A 109 -19.63 -2.05 13.29
CA ALA A 109 -18.75 -2.68 12.31
C ALA A 109 -18.52 -4.17 12.58
N GLN A 110 -18.64 -4.62 13.83
CA GLN A 110 -18.50 -6.04 14.19
C GLN A 110 -19.70 -6.88 13.73
N SER A 111 -20.89 -6.27 13.68
CA SER A 111 -22.17 -6.91 13.38
C SER A 111 -22.50 -7.02 11.88
N LEU A 112 -21.52 -6.87 10.98
CA LEU A 112 -21.76 -6.95 9.53
C LEU A 112 -22.05 -8.39 9.04
N VAL A 113 -22.86 -8.47 7.98
CA VAL A 113 -23.14 -9.71 7.22
C VAL A 113 -21.88 -10.18 6.47
N TYR A 114 -21.74 -11.48 6.24
CA TYR A 114 -20.52 -12.13 5.75
C TYR A 114 -19.84 -11.45 4.55
N HIS A 115 -20.57 -11.13 3.47
CA HIS A 115 -19.97 -10.51 2.28
C HIS A 115 -19.41 -9.11 2.54
N HIS A 116 -20.03 -8.33 3.44
CA HIS A 116 -19.50 -7.01 3.82
C HIS A 116 -18.25 -7.11 4.69
N LYS A 117 -18.09 -8.20 5.45
CA LYS A 117 -16.88 -8.49 6.23
C LYS A 117 -15.68 -8.73 5.32
N VAL A 118 -15.85 -9.50 4.25
CA VAL A 118 -14.76 -9.76 3.28
C VAL A 118 -14.19 -8.45 2.74
N THR A 119 -15.03 -7.63 2.11
CA THR A 119 -14.61 -6.32 1.56
C THR A 119 -14.04 -5.38 2.62
N GLN A 120 -14.65 -5.34 3.81
CA GLN A 120 -14.13 -4.52 4.91
C GLN A 120 -12.72 -4.94 5.31
N SER A 121 -12.49 -6.24 5.49
CA SER A 121 -11.19 -6.74 5.90
C SER A 121 -10.13 -6.60 4.82
N GLU A 122 -10.44 -6.84 3.55
CA GLU A 122 -9.51 -6.64 2.43
C GLU A 122 -9.02 -5.19 2.39
N GLN A 123 -9.95 -4.22 2.43
CA GLN A 123 -9.59 -2.80 2.35
C GLN A 123 -8.87 -2.33 3.62
N LEU A 124 -9.42 -2.58 4.81
CA LEU A 124 -8.75 -2.17 6.06
C LEU A 124 -7.41 -2.87 6.26
N GLY A 125 -7.26 -4.10 5.76
CA GLY A 125 -6.02 -4.86 5.75
C GLY A 125 -4.86 -4.10 5.11
N ILE A 126 -5.12 -3.39 3.99
CA ILE A 126 -4.12 -2.55 3.30
C ILE A 126 -3.62 -1.43 4.22
N GLY A 127 -4.53 -0.62 4.77
CA GLY A 127 -4.16 0.51 5.63
C GLY A 127 -3.44 0.06 6.90
N LEU A 128 -3.90 -1.03 7.52
CA LEU A 128 -3.25 -1.63 8.70
C LEU A 128 -1.85 -2.14 8.36
N ALA A 129 -1.70 -2.85 7.23
CA ALA A 129 -0.41 -3.38 6.79
C ALA A 129 0.60 -2.27 6.52
N LEU A 130 0.20 -1.18 5.86
CA LEU A 130 1.07 -0.04 5.59
C LEU A 130 1.51 0.67 6.87
N VAL A 131 0.62 0.84 7.85
CA VAL A 131 0.98 1.36 9.17
C VAL A 131 2.05 0.49 9.82
N VAL A 132 1.86 -0.83 9.87
CA VAL A 132 2.81 -1.76 10.50
C VAL A 132 4.13 -1.79 9.73
N ALA A 133 4.08 -1.95 8.41
CA ALA A 133 5.24 -2.04 7.54
C ALA A 133 6.11 -0.78 7.62
N LYS A 134 5.51 0.41 7.51
CA LYS A 134 6.24 1.68 7.67
C LYS A 134 6.86 1.81 9.06
N LYS A 135 6.23 1.27 10.12
CA LYS A 135 6.80 1.28 11.47
C LYS A 135 7.98 0.32 11.63
N VAL A 136 7.94 -0.85 10.99
CA VAL A 136 9.09 -1.76 10.89
C VAL A 136 10.24 -1.07 10.18
N LEU A 137 9.98 -0.52 9.00
CA LEU A 137 11.01 0.13 8.19
C LEU A 137 11.61 1.37 8.86
N GLN A 138 10.83 2.16 9.59
CA GLN A 138 11.34 3.27 10.42
C GLN A 138 12.28 2.83 11.54
N ARG A 139 12.18 1.58 12.00
CA ARG A 139 13.09 1.01 13.01
C ARG A 139 14.35 0.47 12.36
N GLN A 140 14.20 -0.27 11.26
CA GLN A 140 15.30 -0.89 10.52
C GLN A 140 16.17 0.16 9.81
N TYR A 141 15.56 1.16 9.18
CA TYR A 141 16.21 2.16 8.34
C TYR A 141 16.00 3.56 8.93
N ARG A 142 16.81 3.91 9.94
CA ARG A 142 16.74 5.22 10.59
C ARG A 142 16.99 6.34 9.57
N GLN A 143 16.20 7.41 9.64
CA GLN A 143 16.26 8.58 8.75
C GLN A 143 15.77 8.34 7.31
N TRP A 144 15.38 7.11 6.94
CA TRP A 144 14.75 6.84 5.66
C TRP A 144 13.26 7.19 5.71
N THR A 145 12.73 7.62 4.57
CA THR A 145 11.31 7.87 4.36
C THR A 145 10.79 6.87 3.34
N PHE A 146 9.69 6.18 3.65
CA PHE A 146 9.13 5.16 2.76
C PHE A 146 7.76 5.57 2.23
N PHE A 147 7.59 5.40 0.93
CA PHE A 147 6.41 5.75 0.15
C PHE A 147 5.78 4.46 -0.40
N ALA A 148 4.46 4.35 -0.39
CA ALA A 148 3.76 3.19 -0.95
C ALA A 148 3.43 3.44 -2.41
N VAL A 149 3.72 2.45 -3.26
CA VAL A 149 3.42 2.45 -4.69
C VAL A 149 2.69 1.15 -5.00
N ASP A 150 1.59 1.26 -5.74
CA ASP A 150 0.88 0.09 -6.26
C ASP A 150 1.80 -0.69 -7.22
N ALA A 151 2.04 -1.96 -6.91
CA ALA A 151 3.01 -2.76 -7.64
C ALA A 151 2.52 -3.10 -9.05
N GLU A 152 1.21 -3.27 -9.25
CA GLU A 152 0.63 -3.50 -10.57
C GLU A 152 0.84 -2.28 -11.47
N VAL A 153 0.58 -1.07 -10.97
CA VAL A 153 0.83 0.16 -11.74
C VAL A 153 2.31 0.32 -12.06
N ALA A 154 3.22 0.06 -11.11
CA ALA A 154 4.65 0.18 -11.37
C ALA A 154 5.14 -0.83 -12.43
N LEU A 155 4.73 -2.10 -12.33
CA LEU A 155 5.14 -3.15 -13.27
C LEU A 155 4.56 -2.94 -14.67
N LYS A 156 3.34 -2.40 -14.77
CA LYS A 156 2.70 -2.05 -16.05
C LYS A 156 3.52 -1.05 -16.90
N ALA A 157 4.47 -0.33 -16.32
CA ALA A 157 5.36 0.57 -17.07
C ALA A 157 6.30 -0.16 -18.03
N GLY A 158 6.75 -1.37 -17.69
CA GLY A 158 7.81 -2.08 -18.43
C GLY A 158 7.46 -3.49 -18.86
N PHE A 159 6.46 -4.12 -18.25
CA PHE A 159 6.08 -5.49 -18.55
C PHE A 159 4.81 -5.56 -19.40
N ILE A 160 4.82 -6.45 -20.39
CA ILE A 160 3.68 -6.74 -21.25
C ILE A 160 3.06 -8.09 -20.90
N ASP A 161 1.74 -8.14 -20.92
CA ASP A 161 1.02 -9.42 -20.83
C ASP A 161 1.23 -10.20 -22.14
N GLY A 162 1.64 -11.46 -22.03
CA GLY A 162 2.09 -12.26 -23.17
C GLY A 162 1.04 -12.35 -24.29
N ALA A 163 1.43 -11.96 -25.51
CA ALA A 163 0.59 -12.06 -26.70
C ALA A 163 0.30 -13.53 -27.08
N GLY A 164 -0.95 -13.95 -26.90
CA GLY A 164 -1.50 -15.23 -27.36
C GLY A 164 -3.01 -15.23 -27.18
N ALA A 165 -3.76 -15.58 -28.24
CA ALA A 165 -5.21 -15.41 -28.40
C ALA A 165 -6.12 -16.30 -27.53
N VAL A 166 -5.70 -16.61 -26.30
CA VAL A 166 -6.60 -17.08 -25.26
C VAL A 166 -6.36 -16.14 -24.10
N GLU A 167 -7.38 -15.38 -23.72
CA GLU A 167 -7.41 -14.57 -22.51
C GLU A 167 -6.79 -15.37 -21.36
N ARG A 168 -5.50 -15.14 -21.10
CA ARG A 168 -4.90 -15.43 -19.80
C ARG A 168 -5.62 -14.46 -18.87
N THR A 169 -6.81 -14.87 -18.45
CA THR A 169 -7.51 -14.26 -17.32
C THR A 169 -6.46 -14.04 -16.24
N SER A 170 -6.48 -12.86 -15.64
CA SER A 170 -5.60 -12.31 -14.58
C SER A 170 -5.17 -13.26 -13.44
N LYS A 171 -5.65 -14.49 -13.44
CA LYS A 171 -5.38 -15.58 -12.50
C LYS A 171 -3.92 -16.06 -12.50
N SER A 172 -3.14 -15.94 -13.59
CA SER A 172 -1.78 -16.53 -13.63
C SER A 172 -0.65 -15.63 -13.13
N GLN A 173 -0.90 -14.34 -12.91
CA GLN A 173 0.12 -13.39 -12.45
C GLN A 173 -0.23 -12.84 -11.07
N LYS A 174 -0.03 -13.64 -10.01
CA LYS A 174 -0.15 -13.11 -8.65
C LYS A 174 1.07 -12.25 -8.33
N ARG A 175 0.96 -10.96 -8.69
CA ARG A 175 1.88 -9.87 -8.38
C ARG A 175 1.85 -9.58 -6.87
N PRO A 176 2.89 -8.96 -6.30
CA PRO A 176 2.80 -8.41 -4.96
C PRO A 176 1.80 -7.24 -4.94
N ASP A 177 1.23 -6.93 -3.78
CA ASP A 177 0.28 -5.80 -3.68
C ASP A 177 0.97 -4.43 -3.82
N TYR A 178 2.09 -4.20 -3.12
CA TYR A 178 2.74 -2.88 -3.07
C TYR A 178 4.27 -2.93 -3.08
N PHE A 179 4.88 -1.85 -3.56
CA PHE A 179 6.28 -1.52 -3.32
C PHE A 179 6.39 -0.38 -2.31
N LEU A 180 7.25 -0.57 -1.30
CA LEU A 180 7.64 0.47 -0.36
C LEU A 180 8.98 1.04 -0.81
N VAL A 181 8.91 2.21 -1.43
CA VAL A 181 10.05 2.93 -2.00
C VAL A 181 10.68 3.78 -0.89
N GLY A 182 11.90 3.46 -0.50
CA GLY A 182 12.66 4.20 0.52
C GLY A 182 13.56 5.25 -0.11
N HIS A 183 13.56 6.46 0.46
CA HIS A 183 14.52 7.51 0.13
C HIS A 183 15.26 7.98 1.39
N HIS A 184 16.57 8.16 1.26
CA HIS A 184 17.41 8.84 2.24
C HIS A 184 18.36 9.78 1.54
N SER A 185 18.48 11.00 2.07
CA SER A 185 19.42 12.00 1.58
C SER A 185 20.24 12.55 2.73
N SER A 186 21.54 12.67 2.53
CA SER A 186 22.55 13.08 3.52
C SER A 186 23.37 14.29 3.07
N GLY A 187 22.78 15.18 2.26
CA GLY A 187 23.42 16.39 1.73
C GLY A 187 24.49 16.14 0.67
N ARG A 188 25.27 15.06 0.80
CA ARG A 188 26.31 14.63 -0.15
C ARG A 188 25.95 13.39 -0.96
N ARG A 189 24.93 12.65 -0.53
CA ARG A 189 24.47 11.43 -1.20
C ARG A 189 22.96 11.31 -1.09
N SER A 190 22.34 10.80 -2.14
CA SER A 190 20.95 10.34 -2.14
C SER A 190 20.95 8.83 -2.37
N ARG A 191 20.01 8.13 -1.74
CA ARG A 191 19.92 6.67 -1.81
C ARG A 191 18.48 6.24 -1.92
N MET A 192 18.24 5.23 -2.76
CA MET A 192 16.92 4.65 -2.99
C MET A 192 16.92 3.17 -2.65
N LYS A 193 15.85 2.72 -2.00
CA LYS A 193 15.61 1.32 -1.70
C LYS A 193 14.19 0.90 -2.05
N ILE A 194 13.99 -0.39 -2.22
CA ILE A 194 12.68 -1.01 -2.38
C ILE A 194 12.49 -2.13 -1.37
N VAL A 195 11.29 -2.23 -0.84
CA VAL A 195 10.81 -3.37 -0.06
C VAL A 195 9.47 -3.78 -0.65
N VAL A 196 9.29 -5.07 -0.93
CA VAL A 196 8.02 -5.59 -1.45
C VAL A 196 7.05 -5.81 -0.29
N LEU A 197 5.80 -5.40 -0.42
CA LEU A 197 4.77 -5.60 0.58
C LEU A 197 3.64 -6.44 -0.01
N GLU A 198 3.33 -7.55 0.65
CA GLU A 198 2.07 -8.25 0.46
C GLU A 198 1.22 -8.09 1.72
N CYS A 199 -0.05 -7.77 1.54
CA CYS A 199 -0.97 -7.52 2.64
C CYS A 199 -2.31 -8.23 2.45
N LYS A 200 -2.83 -8.81 3.53
CA LYS A 200 -4.18 -9.35 3.57
C LYS A 200 -4.89 -8.91 4.83
N GLY A 201 -6.20 -8.78 4.76
CA GLY A 201 -7.05 -8.69 5.94
C GLY A 201 -8.04 -9.85 5.98
N THR A 202 -8.48 -10.20 7.18
CA THR A 202 -9.51 -11.24 7.37
C THR A 202 -10.30 -11.03 8.66
N HIS A 203 -11.56 -11.45 8.67
CA HIS A 203 -12.33 -11.64 9.91
C HIS A 203 -12.28 -13.09 10.42
N GLN A 204 -11.54 -13.97 9.76
CA GLN A 204 -11.36 -15.35 10.20
C GLN A 204 -10.39 -15.44 11.39
N PRO A 205 -10.39 -16.58 12.10
CA PRO A 205 -9.50 -16.78 13.24
C PRO A 205 -8.01 -16.64 12.89
N PRO A 206 -7.14 -16.39 13.88
CA PRO A 206 -5.69 -16.27 13.72
C PRO A 206 -5.02 -17.36 12.85
N SER A 207 -5.45 -18.62 12.95
CA SER A 207 -4.88 -19.72 12.18
C SER A 207 -4.99 -19.54 10.67
N PHE A 208 -5.99 -18.77 10.19
CA PHE A 208 -6.15 -18.47 8.77
C PHE A 208 -5.04 -17.54 8.25
N ALA A 209 -4.45 -16.71 9.13
CA ALA A 209 -3.36 -15.81 8.77
C ALA A 209 -2.11 -16.59 8.31
N TYR A 210 -1.89 -17.82 8.81
CA TYR A 210 -0.72 -18.62 8.43
C TYR A 210 -0.74 -18.99 6.95
N GLY A 211 -1.90 -19.40 6.43
CA GLY A 211 -2.07 -19.68 5.00
C GLY A 211 -2.00 -18.43 4.13
N GLN A 212 -2.47 -17.28 4.62
CA GLN A 212 -2.29 -16.00 3.94
C GLN A 212 -0.79 -15.63 3.83
N LEU A 213 -0.04 -15.74 4.93
CA LEU A 213 1.40 -15.44 4.95
C LEU A 213 2.22 -16.45 4.11
N ALA A 214 1.82 -17.71 4.07
CA ALA A 214 2.47 -18.71 3.22
C ALA A 214 2.29 -18.41 1.73
N ARG A 215 1.10 -17.96 1.30
CA ARG A 215 0.84 -17.51 -0.07
C ARG A 215 1.60 -16.21 -0.38
N ALA A 216 1.59 -15.28 0.56
CA ALA A 216 2.34 -14.03 0.44
C ALA A 216 3.83 -14.29 0.20
N ALA A 217 4.41 -15.31 0.82
CA ALA A 217 5.82 -15.68 0.64
C ALA A 217 6.16 -16.03 -0.82
N VAL A 218 5.21 -16.59 -1.56
CA VAL A 218 5.35 -16.87 -3.00
C VAL A 218 5.22 -15.58 -3.81
N GLN A 219 4.20 -14.77 -3.51
CA GLN A 219 3.92 -13.52 -4.24
C GLN A 219 5.07 -12.51 -4.14
N VAL A 220 5.62 -12.30 -2.94
CA VAL A 220 6.74 -11.37 -2.76
C VAL A 220 8.06 -11.84 -3.39
N ARG A 221 8.13 -13.10 -3.85
CA ARG A 221 9.28 -13.61 -4.60
C ARG A 221 9.23 -13.23 -6.08
N THR A 222 8.08 -12.83 -6.61
CA THR A 222 7.88 -12.65 -8.04
C THR A 222 8.63 -11.47 -8.64
N LEU A 223 9.36 -10.66 -7.86
CA LEU A 223 10.19 -9.56 -8.36
C LEU A 223 11.69 -9.84 -8.16
N ASN A 224 12.46 -9.69 -9.23
CA ASN A 224 13.91 -9.55 -9.19
C ASN A 224 14.32 -8.19 -9.78
N VAL A 225 15.33 -7.57 -9.17
CA VAL A 225 15.92 -6.32 -9.63
C VAL A 225 17.43 -6.48 -9.69
N GLY A 226 18.02 -6.38 -10.88
CA GLY A 226 19.46 -6.57 -11.09
C GLY A 226 19.96 -7.95 -10.68
N GLY A 227 19.15 -8.99 -10.93
CA GLY A 227 19.45 -10.36 -10.49
C GLY A 227 19.36 -10.57 -8.97
N ARG A 228 18.95 -9.57 -8.20
CA ARG A 228 18.77 -9.64 -6.74
C ARG A 228 17.30 -9.66 -6.38
N ARG A 229 17.00 -10.28 -5.23
CA ARG A 229 15.66 -10.33 -4.66
C ARG A 229 15.48 -9.21 -3.64
N PRO A 230 14.56 -8.28 -3.83
CA PRO A 230 14.21 -7.29 -2.83
C PRO A 230 13.85 -7.91 -1.48
N PRO A 231 14.13 -7.24 -0.35
CA PRO A 231 13.53 -7.58 0.93
C PRO A 231 12.00 -7.45 0.83
N ALA A 232 11.29 -8.15 1.70
CA ALA A 232 9.84 -8.13 1.68
C ALA A 232 9.25 -8.03 3.09
N LEU A 233 8.03 -7.52 3.20
CA LEU A 233 7.21 -7.60 4.39
C LEU A 233 5.89 -8.27 4.01
N MET A 234 5.49 -9.26 4.79
CA MET A 234 4.22 -9.96 4.62
C MET A 234 3.35 -9.65 5.83
N VAL A 235 2.17 -9.06 5.61
CA VAL A 235 1.30 -8.64 6.71
C VAL A 235 -0.10 -9.21 6.55
N ALA A 236 -0.55 -9.96 7.55
CA ALA A 236 -1.94 -10.43 7.64
C ALA A 236 -2.62 -9.78 8.84
N SER A 237 -3.68 -9.01 8.61
CA SER A 237 -4.43 -8.33 9.67
C SER A 237 -5.73 -9.05 9.98
N CYS A 238 -5.87 -9.52 11.22
CA CYS A 238 -7.07 -10.17 11.73
C CYS A 238 -7.95 -9.14 12.44
N LEU A 239 -9.17 -9.00 11.93
CA LEU A 239 -10.23 -8.13 12.44
C LEU A 239 -11.29 -8.94 13.23
N ALA A 240 -10.96 -10.19 13.59
CA ALA A 240 -11.83 -11.05 14.38
C ALA A 240 -11.79 -10.61 15.85
N GLY A 241 -12.91 -10.12 16.37
CA GLY A 241 -13.08 -9.76 17.78
C GLY A 241 -12.95 -8.26 18.06
N ARG A 242 -12.72 -7.94 19.33
CA ARG A 242 -12.76 -6.54 19.82
C ARG A 242 -11.48 -5.76 19.54
N GLN A 243 -10.39 -6.47 19.30
CA GLN A 243 -9.06 -5.93 19.07
C GLN A 243 -8.55 -6.42 17.72
N ILE A 244 -7.88 -5.54 16.99
CA ILE A 244 -7.23 -5.90 15.72
C ILE A 244 -5.80 -6.36 16.01
N THR A 245 -5.38 -7.43 15.36
CA THR A 245 -4.02 -7.97 15.44
C THR A 245 -3.43 -8.09 14.04
N SER A 246 -2.21 -7.59 13.83
CA SER A 246 -1.47 -7.75 12.59
C SER A 246 -0.30 -8.71 12.78
N TYR A 247 -0.28 -9.79 12.00
CA TYR A 247 0.82 -10.74 11.93
C TYR A 247 1.80 -10.28 10.86
N ILE A 248 3.09 -10.23 11.17
CA ILE A 248 4.11 -9.74 10.24
C ILE A 248 5.35 -10.61 10.23
N LEU A 249 5.88 -10.86 9.03
CA LEU A 249 7.14 -11.55 8.79
C LEU A 249 7.95 -10.78 7.73
N ASP A 250 9.28 -10.87 7.80
CA ASP A 250 10.23 -10.22 6.90
C ASP A 250 11.07 -11.29 6.20
N PRO A 251 10.71 -11.69 4.96
CA PRO A 251 11.61 -12.46 4.14
C PRO A 251 12.78 -11.57 3.68
N PRO A 252 14.02 -11.84 4.12
CA PRO A 252 15.16 -10.95 3.88
C PRO A 252 15.52 -10.87 2.38
N GLY A 253 16.27 -9.84 2.01
CA GLY A 253 16.72 -9.63 0.63
C GLY A 253 17.59 -8.38 0.49
N ASP A 254 17.94 -8.04 -0.74
CA ASP A 254 18.66 -6.81 -1.08
C ASP A 254 17.79 -5.91 -1.94
N GLY A 255 17.54 -4.72 -1.43
CA GLY A 255 16.61 -3.75 -2.00
C GLY A 255 17.29 -2.47 -2.48
N GLU A 256 18.61 -2.43 -2.66
CA GLU A 256 19.29 -1.25 -3.21
C GLU A 256 18.86 -0.98 -4.65
N LEU A 257 18.22 0.17 -4.87
CA LEU A 257 17.83 0.63 -6.21
C LEU A 257 18.87 1.57 -6.81
N TRP A 258 19.35 2.52 -6.01
CA TRP A 258 20.23 3.59 -6.48
C TRP A 258 21.02 4.21 -5.32
N ASP A 259 22.25 4.63 -5.58
CA ASP A 259 23.13 5.37 -4.66
C ASP A 259 24.08 6.25 -5.46
N GLY A 260 24.09 7.56 -5.20
CA GLY A 260 24.92 8.52 -5.92
C GLY A 260 24.82 9.94 -5.38
N GLY A 261 25.43 10.89 -6.11
CA GLY A 261 25.42 12.32 -5.76
C GLY A 261 24.03 12.95 -5.96
N PRO A 262 23.68 14.03 -5.23
CA PRO A 262 22.40 14.71 -5.40
C PRO A 262 22.13 15.18 -6.84
N ASP A 263 23.17 15.63 -7.56
CA ASP A 263 23.03 16.11 -8.94
C ASP A 263 22.74 14.95 -9.91
N ASP A 264 23.45 13.82 -9.77
CA ASP A 264 23.17 12.60 -10.54
C ASP A 264 21.75 12.07 -10.26
N PHE A 265 21.28 12.21 -9.02
CA PHE A 265 19.92 11.84 -8.64
C PHE A 265 18.89 12.74 -9.32
N ASP A 266 19.14 14.04 -9.33
CA ASP A 266 18.26 15.02 -9.96
C ASP A 266 18.21 14.80 -11.47
N GLU A 267 19.35 14.54 -12.11
CA GLU A 267 19.43 14.17 -13.53
C GLU A 267 18.66 12.89 -13.82
N LEU A 268 18.85 11.84 -13.01
CA LEU A 268 18.10 10.59 -13.13
C LEU A 268 16.60 10.85 -13.10
N LEU A 269 16.10 11.67 -12.18
CA LEU A 269 14.65 11.88 -12.00
C LEU A 269 14.04 12.94 -12.92
N HIS A 270 14.85 13.78 -13.56
CA HIS A 270 14.39 14.80 -14.50
C HIS A 270 13.96 14.19 -15.85
N GLY A 271 14.64 13.12 -16.27
CA GLY A 271 14.35 12.43 -17.52
C GLY A 271 12.95 11.79 -17.55
N ARG A 272 12.38 11.68 -18.76
CA ARG A 272 11.25 10.77 -18.98
C ARG A 272 11.79 9.35 -19.13
N PRO A 273 11.22 8.36 -18.42
CA PRO A 273 11.64 6.98 -18.56
C PRO A 273 11.35 6.50 -19.99
N GLU A 274 12.29 5.76 -20.57
CA GLU A 274 12.09 5.07 -21.85
C GLU A 274 11.02 3.98 -21.73
N ASP A 275 10.33 3.70 -22.84
CA ASP A 275 9.38 2.59 -22.90
C ASP A 275 10.14 1.26 -23.03
N HIS A 276 9.71 0.28 -22.22
CA HIS A 276 10.27 -1.08 -22.23
C HIS A 276 9.14 -2.12 -22.34
N HIS A 277 9.46 -3.27 -22.92
CA HIS A 277 8.52 -4.35 -23.19
C HIS A 277 9.10 -5.71 -22.76
N TRP A 278 9.29 -5.86 -21.46
CA TRP A 278 9.75 -7.12 -20.88
C TRP A 278 8.61 -8.10 -20.71
N ARG A 279 8.95 -9.39 -20.72
CA ARG A 279 8.02 -10.47 -20.42
C ARG A 279 8.41 -11.08 -19.09
N THR A 280 7.42 -11.57 -18.35
CA THR A 280 7.69 -12.43 -17.21
C THR A 280 8.30 -13.74 -17.69
N ARG A 281 9.03 -14.41 -16.80
CA ARG A 281 9.46 -15.79 -17.00
C ARG A 281 8.92 -16.67 -15.88
N PRO A 282 8.70 -17.98 -16.12
CA PRO A 282 8.48 -18.90 -15.02
C PRO A 282 9.71 -18.97 -14.10
N ALA A 283 9.48 -19.14 -12.80
CA ALA A 283 10.55 -19.46 -11.86
C ALA A 283 11.19 -20.81 -12.22
N THR A 284 12.51 -20.90 -12.04
CA THR A 284 13.30 -22.10 -12.38
C THR A 284 13.32 -23.11 -11.23
N ALA A 285 13.59 -24.39 -11.52
CA ALA A 285 13.62 -25.43 -10.49
C ALA A 285 14.64 -25.14 -9.37
N ASP A 286 15.78 -24.54 -9.70
CA ASP A 286 16.81 -24.11 -8.72
C ASP A 286 16.32 -23.00 -7.78
N GLU A 287 15.23 -22.33 -8.15
CA GLU A 287 14.56 -21.36 -7.30
C GLU A 287 13.58 -22.02 -6.31
N ALA A 288 13.16 -23.26 -6.52
CA ALA A 288 12.32 -23.97 -5.57
C ALA A 288 13.11 -24.32 -4.29
N ARG A 289 12.48 -24.15 -3.13
CA ARG A 289 13.05 -24.64 -1.87
C ARG A 289 13.00 -26.17 -1.83
N THR A 290 14.11 -26.78 -1.43
CA THR A 290 14.17 -28.20 -1.10
C THR A 290 13.77 -28.39 0.35
N TRP A 291 12.68 -29.13 0.56
CA TRP A 291 12.38 -29.69 1.88
C TRP A 291 12.76 -31.17 1.88
N PRO A 292 13.28 -31.70 2.99
CA PRO A 292 13.44 -33.14 3.13
C PRO A 292 12.11 -33.82 2.83
N ALA A 293 12.15 -34.93 2.10
CA ALA A 293 10.97 -35.76 1.92
C ALA A 293 10.42 -36.09 3.31
N ALA A 294 9.14 -35.80 3.55
CA ALA A 294 8.52 -36.16 4.81
C ALA A 294 8.65 -37.69 4.97
N VAL A 295 9.18 -38.13 6.11
CA VAL A 295 9.01 -39.52 6.54
C VAL A 295 7.50 -39.72 6.64
N GLU A 296 6.98 -40.75 5.97
CA GLU A 296 5.56 -41.11 5.94
C GLU A 296 5.06 -41.45 7.36
N ASP A 297 4.79 -40.44 8.17
CA ASP A 297 4.13 -40.62 9.46
C ASP A 297 3.28 -39.39 9.78
N ALA A 298 2.20 -39.24 9.03
CA ALA A 298 1.10 -38.35 9.37
C ALA A 298 -0.19 -38.89 8.76
N GLY A 299 -1.05 -39.47 9.61
CA GLY A 299 -2.44 -39.75 9.27
C GLY A 299 -3.17 -38.48 8.79
N PRO A 300 -4.34 -38.64 8.15
CA PRO A 300 -5.00 -37.57 7.41
C PRO A 300 -5.39 -36.40 8.34
N PRO A 301 -4.97 -35.15 8.08
CA PRO A 301 -5.54 -34.01 8.77
C PRO A 301 -6.97 -33.75 8.27
N GLY A 302 -7.88 -33.62 9.22
CA GLY A 302 -9.31 -33.41 9.00
C GLY A 302 -9.65 -32.09 8.29
N THR A 303 -10.61 -32.23 7.37
CA THR A 303 -11.60 -31.24 6.87
C THR A 303 -11.13 -29.81 6.61
N THR A 304 -10.82 -29.51 5.35
CA THR A 304 -10.92 -28.16 4.78
C THR A 304 -12.33 -27.95 4.23
N GLY A 305 -13.06 -26.98 4.81
CA GLY A 305 -14.31 -26.46 4.26
C GLY A 305 -14.14 -25.84 2.86
N PRO A 306 -15.21 -25.30 2.25
CA PRO A 306 -15.19 -24.82 0.87
C PRO A 306 -14.11 -23.74 0.70
N GLY A 307 -13.09 -24.06 -0.08
CA GLY A 307 -11.95 -23.17 -0.33
C GLY A 307 -12.42 -21.90 -1.04
N PRO A 308 -12.04 -20.70 -0.56
CA PRO A 308 -12.26 -19.50 -1.34
C PRO A 308 -11.35 -19.55 -2.58
N THR A 309 -11.84 -18.97 -3.66
CA THR A 309 -11.33 -18.82 -5.02
C THR A 309 -9.94 -18.14 -5.19
N ASP A 310 -9.06 -18.22 -4.18
CA ASP A 310 -7.81 -17.47 -4.06
C ASP A 310 -6.58 -18.37 -3.80
N ASP A 311 -6.64 -19.63 -4.21
CA ASP A 311 -5.45 -20.49 -4.22
C ASP A 311 -4.41 -19.99 -5.24
N LEU A 312 -3.13 -20.27 -4.96
CA LEU A 312 -2.04 -19.99 -5.90
C LEU A 312 -2.27 -20.80 -7.19
N PRO A 313 -1.92 -20.27 -8.36
CA PRO A 313 -1.85 -21.07 -9.59
C PRO A 313 -1.01 -22.33 -9.37
N LEU A 314 -1.36 -23.41 -10.08
CA LEU A 314 -0.54 -24.62 -10.06
C LEU A 314 0.78 -24.37 -10.80
N GLY A 315 1.88 -24.84 -10.21
CA GLY A 315 3.22 -24.80 -10.81
C GLY A 315 4.06 -23.59 -10.41
N ALA A 316 5.15 -23.38 -11.15
CA ALA A 316 6.09 -22.30 -10.87
C ALA A 316 5.45 -20.92 -11.09
N PRO A 317 5.63 -19.95 -10.17
CA PRO A 317 5.13 -18.60 -10.35
C PRO A 317 5.89 -17.86 -11.45
N GLU A 318 5.21 -16.88 -12.07
CA GLU A 318 5.84 -15.93 -13.00
C GLU A 318 6.68 -14.90 -12.23
N VAL A 319 7.86 -14.59 -12.77
CA VAL A 319 8.85 -13.66 -12.21
C VAL A 319 9.03 -12.47 -13.13
N PHE A 320 9.00 -11.28 -12.54
CA PHE A 320 9.31 -9.99 -13.14
C PHE A 320 10.79 -9.70 -12.90
N ASP A 321 11.63 -9.86 -13.92
CA ASP A 321 13.05 -9.50 -13.83
C ASP A 321 13.29 -8.11 -14.43
N VAL A 322 13.72 -7.18 -13.58
CA VAL A 322 14.28 -5.90 -14.01
C VAL A 322 15.80 -6.09 -14.18
N PRO A 323 16.37 -5.88 -15.37
CA PRO A 323 17.81 -6.01 -15.60
C PRO A 323 18.66 -5.06 -14.75
N GLU A 324 19.92 -5.41 -14.56
CA GLU A 324 20.89 -4.66 -13.74
C GLU A 324 21.10 -3.23 -14.26
N GLU A 325 21.33 -3.13 -15.56
CA GLU A 325 21.49 -1.88 -16.29
C GLU A 325 20.21 -1.03 -16.32
N ARG A 326 19.07 -1.58 -15.88
CA ARG A 326 17.76 -0.91 -15.84
C ARG A 326 17.28 -0.61 -14.42
N ARG A 327 18.13 -0.74 -13.39
CA ARG A 327 17.80 -0.28 -12.03
C ARG A 327 17.48 1.22 -11.97
N GLY A 328 18.21 2.06 -12.71
CA GLY A 328 17.96 3.49 -12.80
C GLY A 328 16.58 3.81 -13.38
N TRP A 329 16.22 3.15 -14.48
CA TRP A 329 14.88 3.22 -15.06
C TRP A 329 13.80 2.82 -14.04
N PHE A 330 13.98 1.71 -13.32
CA PHE A 330 12.97 1.26 -12.36
C PHE A 330 12.84 2.23 -11.16
N THR A 331 13.95 2.84 -10.76
CA THR A 331 13.95 3.94 -9.78
C THR A 331 13.13 5.13 -10.27
N GLN A 332 13.27 5.53 -11.54
CA GLN A 332 12.42 6.57 -12.14
C GLN A 332 10.95 6.17 -12.12
N ILE A 333 10.59 4.96 -12.57
CA ILE A 333 9.19 4.50 -12.57
C ILE A 333 8.57 4.57 -11.17
N LEU A 334 9.28 4.06 -10.17
CA LEU A 334 8.79 4.02 -8.79
C LEU A 334 8.62 5.41 -8.20
N THR A 335 9.61 6.30 -8.36
CA THR A 335 9.55 7.67 -7.83
C THR A 335 8.50 8.53 -8.53
N ARG A 336 8.30 8.33 -9.84
CA ARG A 336 7.20 8.97 -10.58
C ARG A 336 5.84 8.45 -10.15
N ALA A 337 5.72 7.15 -9.85
CA ALA A 337 4.50 6.59 -9.29
C ALA A 337 4.20 7.15 -7.88
N VAL A 338 5.22 7.40 -7.05
CA VAL A 338 5.07 8.13 -5.78
C VAL A 338 4.48 9.53 -6.02
N ALA A 339 5.05 10.29 -6.95
CA ALA A 339 4.56 11.63 -7.30
C ALA A 339 3.10 11.60 -7.81
N ALA A 340 2.79 10.68 -8.73
CA ALA A 340 1.45 10.49 -9.25
C ALA A 340 0.44 10.15 -8.15
N THR A 341 0.82 9.28 -7.21
CA THR A 341 -0.04 8.86 -6.10
C THR A 341 -0.40 10.04 -5.19
N ALA A 342 0.59 10.86 -4.83
CA ALA A 342 0.39 12.02 -3.98
C ALA A 342 -0.55 13.06 -4.65
N LEU A 343 -0.33 13.34 -5.94
CA LEU A 343 -1.16 14.27 -6.71
C LEU A 343 -2.60 13.75 -6.88
N LEU A 344 -2.78 12.48 -7.25
CA LEU A 344 -4.10 11.87 -7.37
C LEU A 344 -4.84 11.83 -6.02
N PHE A 345 -4.12 11.63 -4.92
CA PHE A 345 -4.70 11.67 -3.58
C PHE A 345 -5.24 13.07 -3.26
N ALA A 346 -4.52 14.12 -3.67
CA ALA A 346 -4.96 15.52 -3.57
C ALA A 346 -6.10 15.88 -4.54
N GLY A 347 -6.32 15.09 -5.59
CA GLY A 347 -7.34 15.32 -6.61
C GLY A 347 -6.79 15.81 -7.95
N ASP A 348 -5.49 16.11 -8.03
CA ASP A 348 -4.87 16.64 -9.25
C ASP A 348 -4.55 15.54 -10.26
N ASN A 349 -5.57 15.09 -10.98
CA ASN A 349 -5.43 14.06 -12.02
C ASN A 349 -4.60 14.56 -13.21
N ALA A 350 -4.75 15.84 -13.59
CA ALA A 350 -4.11 16.43 -14.76
C ALA A 350 -2.58 16.42 -14.61
N THR A 351 -2.06 16.93 -13.49
CA THR A 351 -0.63 16.90 -13.22
C THR A 351 -0.14 15.47 -13.00
N ALA A 352 -0.90 14.64 -12.26
CA ALA A 352 -0.51 13.25 -12.01
C ALA A 352 -0.32 12.45 -13.32
N ARG A 353 -1.12 12.72 -14.35
CA ARG A 353 -1.02 12.07 -15.66
C ARG A 353 0.36 12.23 -16.29
N HIS A 354 1.05 13.34 -16.05
CA HIS A 354 2.39 13.59 -16.59
C HIS A 354 3.47 12.69 -15.99
N TYR A 355 3.21 12.05 -14.84
CA TYR A 355 4.14 11.14 -14.19
C TYR A 355 4.03 9.69 -14.70
N ALA A 356 2.88 9.30 -15.23
CA ALA A 356 2.63 7.97 -15.76
C ALA A 356 3.14 7.80 -17.21
N THR A 357 3.70 6.63 -17.52
CA THR A 357 4.01 6.20 -18.91
C THR A 357 2.73 6.00 -19.73
N PRO A 358 2.77 6.06 -21.08
CA PRO A 358 1.61 5.78 -21.93
C PRO A 358 0.89 4.48 -21.57
N ARG A 359 1.65 3.41 -21.27
CA ARG A 359 1.08 2.12 -20.87
C ARG A 359 0.39 2.14 -19.52
N GLN A 360 0.99 2.79 -18.52
CA GLN A 360 0.34 2.98 -17.22
C GLN A 360 -0.97 3.78 -17.34
N ARG A 361 -1.05 4.69 -18.31
CA ARG A 361 -2.28 5.43 -18.62
C ARG A 361 -3.31 4.58 -19.34
N GLY A 362 -2.92 3.49 -19.99
CA GLY A 362 -3.78 2.71 -20.88
C GLY A 362 -3.91 3.33 -22.27
N ASP A 363 -2.96 4.18 -22.68
CA ASP A 363 -2.95 4.81 -24.01
C ASP A 363 -2.68 3.79 -25.14
N GLU A 364 -1.98 2.70 -24.82
CA GLU A 364 -1.52 1.67 -25.77
C GLU A 364 -2.47 0.46 -25.91
N GLU A 365 -3.46 0.32 -25.03
CA GLU A 365 -4.42 -0.78 -25.11
C GLU A 365 -5.49 -0.49 -26.18
N PRO A 366 -5.91 -1.50 -26.98
CA PRO A 366 -7.03 -1.34 -27.91
C PRO A 366 -8.25 -0.78 -27.18
N HIS A 367 -9.08 0.01 -27.87
CA HIS A 367 -10.27 0.63 -27.29
C HIS A 367 -11.29 -0.44 -26.86
N THR A 368 -11.12 -1.01 -25.67
CA THR A 368 -12.02 -1.99 -25.05
C THR A 368 -13.19 -1.34 -24.31
N GLY A 369 -13.33 -0.02 -24.41
CA GLY A 369 -14.32 0.76 -23.66
C GLY A 369 -14.01 0.87 -22.16
N GLN A 370 -12.85 0.38 -21.69
CA GLN A 370 -12.37 0.61 -20.34
C GLN A 370 -11.76 2.00 -20.21
N LEU A 371 -12.10 2.68 -19.11
CA LEU A 371 -11.57 4.01 -18.81
C LEU A 371 -10.11 3.93 -18.39
N ARG A 372 -9.37 5.01 -18.64
CA ARG A 372 -7.94 5.13 -18.39
C ARG A 372 -7.66 5.66 -16.98
N LEU A 373 -6.60 5.16 -16.34
CA LEU A 373 -6.28 5.36 -14.91
C LEU A 373 -5.96 6.82 -14.52
N PHE A 374 -5.95 7.73 -15.51
CA PHE A 374 -5.65 9.16 -15.39
C PHE A 374 -6.55 10.05 -16.28
N GLU A 375 -7.65 9.52 -16.84
CA GLU A 375 -8.70 10.29 -17.53
C GLU A 375 -9.98 10.26 -16.67
N LEU A 376 -9.89 10.89 -15.51
CA LEU A 376 -10.82 10.64 -14.41
C LEU A 376 -11.68 11.85 -14.01
N ASP A 377 -11.42 13.00 -14.62
CA ASP A 377 -12.24 14.18 -14.42
C ASP A 377 -13.21 14.30 -15.60
N PRO A 378 -14.46 13.82 -15.46
CA PRO A 378 -15.50 14.21 -16.40
C PRO A 378 -15.61 15.75 -16.42
N SER A 379 -16.12 16.33 -17.50
CA SER A 379 -16.20 17.80 -17.67
C SER A 379 -16.95 18.54 -16.54
N TRP A 380 -17.73 17.83 -15.72
CA TRP A 380 -18.41 18.38 -14.55
C TRP A 380 -17.59 18.33 -13.25
N ALA A 381 -16.49 17.57 -13.23
CA ALA A 381 -15.58 17.44 -12.10
C ALA A 381 -14.34 18.31 -12.36
N GLU A 382 -14.48 19.63 -12.20
CA GLU A 382 -13.29 20.48 -12.07
C GLU A 382 -12.66 20.21 -10.70
N SER A 383 -11.66 19.33 -10.65
CA SER A 383 -10.83 19.19 -9.46
C SER A 383 -9.92 20.41 -9.36
N THR A 384 -10.44 21.47 -8.75
CA THR A 384 -9.62 22.62 -8.37
C THR A 384 -9.03 22.34 -7.00
N ALA A 385 -7.71 22.17 -6.95
CA ALA A 385 -6.98 22.08 -5.70
C ALA A 385 -7.29 23.34 -4.87
N THR A 386 -7.96 23.13 -3.75
CA THR A 386 -8.27 24.17 -2.78
C THR A 386 -7.14 24.20 -1.75
N SER A 387 -6.59 25.38 -1.49
CA SER A 387 -5.63 25.57 -0.41
C SER A 387 -6.37 25.58 0.93
N GLN A 388 -5.98 24.70 1.85
CA GLN A 388 -6.52 24.65 3.20
C GLN A 388 -5.43 24.72 4.26
N PRO A 389 -5.60 25.55 5.31
CA PRO A 389 -4.72 25.52 6.45
C PRO A 389 -5.00 24.27 7.29
N VAL A 390 -3.96 23.48 7.56
CA VAL A 390 -4.05 22.19 8.26
C VAL A 390 -3.42 22.23 9.66
N ALA A 391 -2.50 23.17 9.87
CA ALA A 391 -1.94 23.52 11.18
C ALA A 391 -1.66 25.04 11.23
N ASP A 392 -1.16 25.54 12.36
CA ASP A 392 -0.82 26.96 12.56
C ASP A 392 0.07 27.52 11.44
N ASP A 393 0.99 26.72 10.92
CA ASP A 393 2.04 27.15 10.00
C ASP A 393 2.13 26.29 8.72
N LEU A 394 1.13 25.43 8.48
CA LEU A 394 1.10 24.51 7.34
C LEU A 394 -0.23 24.62 6.59
N CYS A 395 -0.12 24.74 5.27
CA CYS A 395 -1.22 24.64 4.32
C CYS A 395 -1.05 23.41 3.45
N ALA A 396 -2.14 22.93 2.87
CA ALA A 396 -2.15 21.84 1.92
C ALA A 396 -3.04 22.18 0.74
N GLU A 397 -2.64 21.75 -0.45
CA GLU A 397 -3.42 21.83 -1.67
C GLU A 397 -4.14 20.50 -1.89
N GLY A 398 -5.44 20.55 -2.18
CA GLY A 398 -6.19 19.33 -2.50
C GLY A 398 -7.69 19.50 -2.56
N THR A 399 -8.43 18.41 -2.35
CA THR A 399 -9.87 18.36 -2.58
C THR A 399 -10.65 18.26 -1.26
N LEU A 400 -11.64 19.12 -1.10
CA LEU A 400 -12.60 19.09 0.01
C LEU A 400 -13.91 18.43 -0.44
N TYR A 401 -14.33 17.40 0.27
CA TYR A 401 -15.65 16.79 0.12
C TYR A 401 -16.52 17.17 1.31
N ARG A 402 -17.77 17.54 1.02
CA ARG A 402 -18.79 17.85 2.02
C ARG A 402 -19.98 16.92 1.84
N ALA A 403 -20.32 16.16 2.88
CA ALA A 403 -21.50 15.31 2.91
C ALA A 403 -22.49 15.83 3.97
N PRO A 404 -23.76 16.10 3.63
CA PRO A 404 -24.73 16.59 4.60
C PRO A 404 -25.03 15.53 5.67
N LEU A 405 -25.16 15.98 6.91
CA LEU A 405 -25.58 15.17 8.06
C LEU A 405 -26.94 15.67 8.56
N GLN A 406 -27.54 14.91 9.48
CA GLN A 406 -28.74 15.35 10.21
C GLN A 406 -28.47 16.64 11.02
N ASN A 407 -29.53 17.35 11.39
CA ASN A 407 -29.49 18.53 12.26
C ASN A 407 -28.69 19.73 11.70
N GLY A 408 -28.66 19.89 10.37
CA GLY A 408 -28.00 21.03 9.74
C GLY A 408 -26.47 21.00 9.85
N LYS A 409 -25.88 19.82 10.07
CA LYS A 409 -24.42 19.62 10.08
C LYS A 409 -23.92 19.06 8.74
N ALA A 410 -22.62 19.07 8.54
CA ALA A 410 -21.94 18.45 7.41
C ALA A 410 -20.68 17.72 7.89
N LEU A 411 -20.40 16.56 7.29
CA LEU A 411 -19.11 15.90 7.37
C LEU A 411 -18.21 16.47 6.28
N GLU A 412 -17.07 16.99 6.68
CA GLU A 412 -16.04 17.48 5.76
C GLU A 412 -14.84 16.53 5.78
N VAL A 413 -14.40 16.13 4.59
CA VAL A 413 -13.16 15.36 4.41
C VAL A 413 -12.30 16.07 3.39
N PHE A 414 -11.14 16.53 3.80
CA PHE A 414 -10.13 17.11 2.93
C PHE A 414 -9.00 16.11 2.70
N ARG A 415 -8.58 15.97 1.44
CA ARG A 415 -7.44 15.15 1.02
C ARG A 415 -6.51 16.03 0.20
N GLY A 416 -5.24 16.10 0.58
CA GLY A 416 -4.30 17.00 -0.08
C GLY A 416 -2.85 16.60 0.09
N VAL A 417 -1.95 17.47 -0.38
CA VAL A 417 -0.51 17.41 -0.15
C VAL A 417 -0.07 18.77 0.39
N GLU A 418 0.86 18.80 1.35
CA GLU A 418 1.38 20.05 1.89
C GLU A 418 1.85 20.99 0.76
N SER A 419 1.52 22.29 0.85
CA SER A 419 1.57 23.21 -0.29
C SER A 419 2.97 23.41 -0.89
N SER A 420 4.06 23.28 -0.13
CA SER A 420 5.42 23.30 -0.70
C SER A 420 5.76 22.03 -1.45
N LEU A 421 5.37 20.87 -0.91
CA LEU A 421 5.55 19.57 -1.55
C LEU A 421 4.71 19.44 -2.81
N TYR A 422 3.45 19.91 -2.76
CA TYR A 422 2.57 19.95 -3.92
C TYR A 422 3.20 20.76 -5.06
N ARG A 423 3.75 21.95 -4.77
CA ARG A 423 4.42 22.78 -5.79
C ARG A 423 5.61 22.07 -6.44
N HIS A 424 6.46 21.39 -5.67
CA HIS A 424 7.53 20.59 -6.26
C HIS A 424 6.98 19.53 -7.23
N LEU A 425 5.87 18.88 -6.90
CA LEU A 425 5.24 17.90 -7.78
C LEU A 425 4.55 18.55 -9.00
N ALA A 426 3.93 19.71 -8.83
CA ALA A 426 3.35 20.48 -9.94
C ALA A 426 4.42 20.92 -10.95
N ASP A 427 5.61 21.29 -10.46
CA ASP A 427 6.73 21.76 -11.26
C ASP A 427 7.61 20.63 -11.84
N GLY A 428 7.24 19.35 -11.66
CA GLY A 428 8.04 18.23 -12.16
C GLY A 428 9.26 17.85 -11.29
N GLN A 429 9.43 18.45 -10.12
CA GLN A 429 10.62 18.36 -9.28
C GLN A 429 10.55 17.22 -8.26
N VAL A 430 10.49 15.96 -8.73
CA VAL A 430 10.35 14.77 -7.88
C VAL A 430 11.47 14.65 -6.83
N ALA A 431 12.72 14.93 -7.23
CA ALA A 431 13.85 14.82 -6.32
C ALA A 431 13.79 15.84 -5.17
N ALA A 432 13.36 17.08 -5.47
CA ALA A 432 13.14 18.12 -4.46
C ALA A 432 12.02 17.72 -3.50
N TYR A 433 10.91 17.19 -4.01
CA TYR A 433 9.82 16.62 -3.22
C TYR A 433 10.31 15.53 -2.25
N LEU A 434 11.07 14.54 -2.74
CA LEU A 434 11.58 13.43 -1.94
C LEU A 434 12.54 13.89 -0.82
N ARG A 435 13.32 14.95 -1.05
CA ARG A 435 14.20 15.57 -0.05
C ARG A 435 13.42 16.40 0.97
N ALA A 436 12.38 17.12 0.55
CA ALA A 436 11.61 18.02 1.40
C ALA A 436 10.60 17.30 2.30
N ALA A 437 10.01 16.18 1.86
CA ALA A 437 9.01 15.41 2.61
C ALA A 437 9.40 15.12 4.07
N PRO A 438 10.60 14.57 4.39
CA PRO A 438 11.00 14.35 5.78
C PRO A 438 11.13 15.62 6.61
N LEU A 439 11.43 16.78 6.01
CA LEU A 439 11.53 18.06 6.71
C LEU A 439 10.15 18.57 7.12
N ILE A 440 9.17 18.49 6.21
CA ILE A 440 7.77 18.81 6.50
C ILE A 440 7.23 17.92 7.61
N ARG A 441 7.54 16.61 7.59
CA ARG A 441 7.12 15.69 8.63
C ARG A 441 7.66 16.08 10.02
N ARG A 442 8.92 16.52 10.09
CA ARG A 442 9.54 17.02 11.34
C ARG A 442 8.89 18.32 11.80
N ARG A 443 8.60 19.24 10.89
CA ARG A 443 7.91 20.50 11.20
C ARG A 443 6.54 20.22 11.81
N TRP A 444 5.74 19.39 11.15
CA TRP A 444 4.43 18.95 11.65
C TRP A 444 4.46 18.36 13.07
N SER A 445 5.50 17.60 13.43
CA SER A 445 5.60 17.03 14.78
C SER A 445 5.65 18.08 15.90
N ARG A 446 5.90 19.34 15.56
CA ARG A 446 5.93 20.50 16.46
C ARG A 446 4.73 21.43 16.27
N SER A 447 3.99 21.29 15.18
CA SER A 447 2.83 22.12 14.86
C SER A 447 1.58 21.62 15.60
N ARG A 448 0.67 22.53 15.92
CA ARG A 448 -0.65 22.18 16.45
C ARG A 448 -1.64 22.01 15.30
N PRO A 449 -2.29 20.84 15.15
CA PRO A 449 -3.35 20.66 14.17
C PRO A 449 -4.49 21.66 14.43
N ARG A 450 -5.12 22.14 13.35
CA ARG A 450 -6.37 22.90 13.46
C ARG A 450 -7.55 21.98 13.85
N ASP A 451 -8.71 22.60 14.12
CA ASP A 451 -9.93 21.90 14.51
C ASP A 451 -10.28 20.71 13.61
N GLY A 452 -10.59 19.58 14.25
CA GLY A 452 -10.92 18.32 13.59
C GLY A 452 -9.84 17.26 13.77
N VAL A 453 -9.92 16.22 12.96
CA VAL A 453 -8.94 15.14 12.91
C VAL A 453 -8.02 15.39 11.73
N VAL A 454 -6.73 15.51 11.99
CA VAL A 454 -5.71 15.66 10.94
C VAL A 454 -4.70 14.53 11.02
N SER A 455 -4.40 13.94 9.86
CA SER A 455 -3.37 12.92 9.68
C SER A 455 -2.42 13.39 8.58
N LEU A 456 -1.12 13.50 8.90
CA LEU A 456 -0.06 13.83 7.93
C LEU A 456 0.79 12.58 7.66
N GLY A 457 0.89 12.22 6.38
CA GLY A 457 1.69 11.12 5.87
C GLY A 457 3.19 11.44 5.92
N GLN A 458 4.02 10.42 5.74
CA GLN A 458 5.48 10.61 5.61
C GLN A 458 5.88 11.28 4.29
N ASP A 459 4.99 11.16 3.32
CA ASP A 459 5.07 11.72 1.98
C ASP A 459 4.47 13.12 1.89
N GLY A 460 3.98 13.66 3.00
CA GLY A 460 3.37 15.00 3.03
C GLY A 460 1.94 15.05 2.53
N THR A 461 1.33 13.89 2.23
CA THR A 461 -0.12 13.80 2.04
C THR A 461 -0.84 14.16 3.35
N VAL A 462 -2.01 14.77 3.25
CA VAL A 462 -2.82 15.24 4.38
C VAL A 462 -4.25 14.74 4.25
N LEU A 463 -4.75 14.14 5.33
CA LEU A 463 -6.16 13.83 5.51
C LEU A 463 -6.72 14.64 6.68
N THR A 464 -7.76 15.43 6.43
CA THR A 464 -8.53 16.10 7.47
C THR A 464 -9.96 15.59 7.47
N ILE A 465 -10.52 15.29 8.65
CA ILE A 465 -11.92 14.90 8.83
C ILE A 465 -12.51 15.74 9.96
N ARG A 466 -13.63 16.43 9.70
CA ARG A 466 -14.32 17.24 10.71
C ARG A 466 -15.82 17.30 10.47
N VAL A 467 -16.56 17.66 11.52
CA VAL A 467 -17.99 17.96 11.43
C VAL A 467 -18.16 19.46 11.57
N THR A 468 -18.88 20.09 10.64
CA THR A 468 -19.13 21.54 10.61
C THR A 468 -20.63 21.82 10.57
N ASP A 469 -21.02 23.04 10.93
CA ASP A 469 -22.40 23.51 10.71
C ASP A 469 -22.57 23.93 9.25
N ARG A 470 -23.69 23.55 8.64
CA ARG A 470 -23.96 23.71 7.19
C ARG A 470 -24.14 25.18 6.76
N ARG A 471 -24.17 26.12 7.70
CA ARG A 471 -24.35 27.57 7.45
C ARG A 471 -23.03 28.36 7.34
N ARG A 472 -21.88 27.68 7.17
CA ARG A 472 -20.57 28.33 6.97
C ARG A 472 -19.94 28.06 5.61
#